data_AF-A0A925QP66-F1
#
_entry.id   AF-A0A925QP66-F1
#
_cell.length_a   1.000
_cell.length_b   1.000
_cell.length_c   1.000
_cell.angle_alpha   90.00
_cell.angle_beta   90.00
_cell.angle_gamma   90.00
#
_symmetry.space_group_name_H-M   'P 1'
#
loop_
_entity.id
_entity.type
_entity.pdbx_description
1 polymer ?
#
loop_
_entity_poly.entity_id
_entity_poly.type
_entity_poly.pdbx_seq_one_letter_code
_entity_poly.pdbx_strand_id
1 'polypeptide(L)'
;MNRTPRLAKPTHPRRRLALAFALAWLLATAWGSLAQTQFNLAALTAFDVEVPLPLRLLTSLQDLAGFGGVYAGIVLAAWLPAFAGAAWW
;
A
#
# COMPACT_ATOMS: atom_id res chain seq x y z
N MET A 1 31.91 32.61 30.36
CA MET A 1 30.80 32.89 29.41
C MET A 1 30.17 31.55 29.04
N ASN A 2 29.06 31.18 29.69
CA ASN A 2 28.50 29.82 29.69
C ASN A 2 27.52 29.66 28.51
N ARG A 3 27.91 28.93 27.45
CA ARG A 3 26.98 28.54 26.37
C ARG A 3 26.44 27.16 26.71
N THR A 4 25.30 27.09 27.38
CA THR A 4 24.54 25.85 27.49
C THR A 4 24.10 25.41 26.09
N PRO A 5 24.45 24.19 25.64
CA PRO A 5 24.07 23.71 24.33
C PRO A 5 22.56 23.49 24.25
N ARG A 6 22.02 23.90 23.12
CA ARG A 6 20.61 23.89 22.72
C ARG A 6 20.01 22.49 22.91
N LEU A 7 19.00 22.36 23.78
CA LEU A 7 18.14 21.17 23.87
C LEU A 7 17.55 20.87 22.49
N ALA A 8 18.07 19.83 21.82
CA ALA A 8 17.51 19.35 20.57
C ALA A 8 16.10 18.80 20.84
N LYS A 9 15.14 19.22 20.01
CA LYS A 9 13.72 18.84 20.13
C LYS A 9 13.56 17.31 20.11
N PRO A 10 12.63 16.75 20.91
CA PRO A 10 12.33 15.33 20.84
C PRO A 10 11.82 15.00 19.43
N THR A 11 12.59 14.23 18.67
CA THR A 11 12.06 13.51 17.51
C THR A 11 10.99 12.57 18.05
N HIS A 12 9.74 12.63 17.57
CA HIS A 12 8.70 11.69 17.99
C HIS A 12 8.84 10.40 17.16
N PRO A 13 9.63 9.38 17.58
CA PRO A 13 9.91 8.20 16.77
C PRO A 13 8.63 7.50 16.33
N ARG A 14 7.59 7.51 17.18
CA ARG A 14 6.28 6.92 16.91
C ARG A 14 5.54 7.58 15.74
N ARG A 15 5.63 8.92 15.59
CA ARG A 15 5.00 9.62 14.46
C ARG A 15 5.68 9.27 13.13
N ARG A 16 7.01 9.22 13.14
CA ARG A 16 7.78 8.83 11.94
C ARG A 16 7.51 7.37 11.57
N LEU A 17 7.42 6.48 12.55
CA LEU A 17 7.07 5.08 12.34
C LEU A 17 5.66 4.92 11.79
N ALA A 18 4.66 5.59 12.39
CA ALA A 18 3.28 5.55 11.91
C ALA A 18 3.16 6.07 10.46
N LEU A 19 3.87 7.16 10.14
CA LEU A 19 3.92 7.68 8.78
C LEU A 19 4.58 6.69 7.81
N ALA A 20 5.72 6.10 8.19
CA ALA A 20 6.40 5.11 7.37
C ALA A 20 5.51 3.87 7.13
N PHE A 21 4.81 3.40 8.16
CA PHE A 21 3.84 2.31 8.06
C PHE A 21 2.68 2.67 7.13
N ALA A 22 2.08 3.85 7.29
CA ALA A 22 0.99 4.31 6.44
C ALA A 22 1.43 4.40 4.97
N LEU A 23 2.62 4.94 4.68
CA LEU A 23 3.16 5.01 3.33
C LEU A 23 3.43 3.62 2.74
N ALA A 24 4.01 2.70 3.52
CA ALA A 24 4.24 1.33 3.10
C ALA A 24 2.92 0.60 2.80
N TRP A 25 1.91 0.80 3.65
CA TRP A 25 0.57 0.25 3.46
C TRP A 25 -0.11 0.79 2.20
N LEU A 26 -0.04 2.10 1.96
CA LEU A 26 -0.58 2.71 0.75
C LEU A 26 0.12 2.19 -0.52
N LEU A 27 1.45 2.07 -0.47
CA LEU A 27 2.22 1.53 -1.59
C LEU A 27 1.86 0.07 -1.88
N ALA A 28 1.83 -0.77 -0.84
CA ALA A 28 1.44 -2.17 -0.96
C ALA A 28 0.00 -2.32 -1.49
N THR A 29 -0.90 -1.45 -1.04
CA THR A 29 -2.29 -1.39 -1.51
C THR A 29 -2.36 -1.06 -2.99
N ALA A 30 -1.71 0.02 -3.42
CA ALA A 30 -1.73 0.46 -4.81
C ALA A 30 -1.10 -0.57 -5.74
N TRP A 31 0.05 -1.12 -5.35
CA TRP A 31 0.75 -2.15 -6.12
C TRP A 31 -0.06 -3.43 -6.24
N GLY A 32 -0.56 -3.94 -5.12
CA GLY A 32 -1.31 -5.19 -5.11
C GLY A 32 -2.66 -5.07 -5.82
N SER A 33 -3.35 -3.92 -5.69
CA SER A 33 -4.56 -3.64 -6.48
C SER A 33 -4.25 -3.62 -7.98
N LEU A 34 -3.18 -2.92 -8.40
CA LEU A 34 -2.79 -2.88 -9.81
C LEU A 34 -2.42 -4.26 -10.35
N ALA A 35 -1.61 -5.02 -9.61
CA ALA A 35 -1.23 -6.38 -9.98
C ALA A 35 -2.46 -7.29 -10.11
N GLN A 36 -3.41 -7.20 -9.18
CA GLN A 36 -4.66 -7.96 -9.23
C GLN A 36 -5.49 -7.61 -10.48
N THR A 37 -5.62 -6.33 -10.81
CA THR A 37 -6.28 -5.90 -12.05
C THR A 37 -5.56 -6.46 -13.28
N GLN A 38 -4.23 -6.43 -13.32
CA GLN A 38 -3.49 -6.98 -14.46
C GLN A 38 -3.64 -8.50 -14.59
N PHE A 39 -3.69 -9.25 -13.49
CA PHE A 39 -3.98 -10.69 -13.55
C PHE A 39 -5.38 -10.97 -14.08
N ASN A 40 -6.38 -10.20 -13.64
CA ASN A 40 -7.75 -10.33 -14.15
C ASN A 40 -7.83 -10.03 -15.66
N LEU A 41 -7.20 -8.94 -16.11
CA LEU A 41 -7.18 -8.58 -17.53
C LEU A 41 -6.40 -9.59 -18.38
N ALA A 42 -5.30 -10.13 -17.86
CA ALA A 42 -4.54 -11.18 -18.55
C ALA A 42 -5.38 -12.47 -18.69
N ALA A 43 -6.18 -12.82 -17.68
CA ALA A 43 -7.10 -13.96 -17.79
C ALA A 43 -8.14 -13.76 -18.90
N LEU A 44 -8.64 -12.53 -19.11
CA LEU A 44 -9.53 -12.23 -20.24
C LEU A 44 -8.86 -12.43 -21.59
N THR A 45 -7.59 -12.01 -21.74
CA THR A 45 -6.85 -12.23 -22.99
C THR A 45 -6.64 -13.70 -23.33
N ALA A 46 -6.62 -14.59 -22.32
CA ALA A 46 -6.56 -16.03 -22.54
C ALA A 46 -7.86 -16.62 -23.13
N PHE A 47 -8.95 -15.85 -23.12
CA PHE A 47 -10.23 -16.18 -23.77
C PHE A 47 -10.45 -15.41 -25.08
N ASP A 48 -9.37 -14.97 -25.74
CA ASP A 48 -9.39 -14.18 -26.98
C ASP A 48 -10.16 -12.84 -26.87
N VAL A 49 -10.37 -12.34 -25.65
CA VAL A 49 -10.95 -11.00 -25.44
C VAL A 49 -9.88 -9.95 -25.69
N GLU A 50 -10.14 -9.03 -26.62
CA GLU A 50 -9.24 -7.93 -26.90
C GLU A 50 -9.27 -6.91 -25.75
N VAL A 51 -8.11 -6.66 -25.13
CA VAL A 51 -7.96 -5.66 -24.08
C VAL A 51 -6.92 -4.62 -24.50
N PRO A 52 -7.32 -3.61 -25.30
CA PRO A 52 -6.39 -2.61 -25.82
C PRO A 52 -5.80 -1.78 -24.67
N LEU A 53 -4.59 -1.25 -24.87
CA LEU A 53 -3.84 -0.54 -23.82
C LEU A 53 -4.64 0.60 -23.15
N PRO A 54 -5.39 1.46 -23.86
CA PRO A 54 -6.21 2.49 -23.23
C PRO A 54 -7.26 1.93 -22.27
N LEU A 55 -7.90 0.81 -22.64
CA LEU A 55 -8.87 0.13 -21.77
C LEU A 55 -8.17 -0.44 -20.54
N ARG A 56 -7.01 -1.08 -20.70
CA ARG A 56 -6.21 -1.60 -19.57
C ARG A 56 -5.88 -0.51 -18.56
N LEU A 57 -5.45 0.65 -19.03
CA LEU A 57 -5.12 1.79 -18.17
C LEU A 57 -6.36 2.35 -17.48
N LEU A 58 -7.46 2.54 -18.22
CA LEU A 58 -8.72 3.03 -17.66
C LEU A 58 -9.26 2.09 -16.57
N THR A 59 -9.30 0.78 -16.84
CA THR A 59 -9.73 -0.21 -15.85
C THR A 59 -8.81 -0.24 -14.63
N SER A 60 -7.50 -0.09 -14.82
CA SER A 60 -6.56 -0.01 -13.69
C SER A 60 -6.82 1.20 -12.79
N LEU A 61 -7.13 2.37 -13.38
CA LEU A 61 -7.48 3.56 -12.61
C LEU A 61 -8.82 3.41 -11.88
N GLN A 62 -9.81 2.81 -12.56
CA GLN A 62 -11.12 2.53 -11.98
C GLN A 62 -11.02 1.56 -10.80
N ASP A 63 -10.27 0.47 -10.95
CA ASP A 63 -10.05 -0.51 -9.88
C ASP A 63 -9.24 0.10 -8.73
N LEU A 64 -8.23 0.91 -9.02
CA LEU A 64 -7.48 1.59 -7.96
C LEU A 64 -8.39 2.53 -7.13
N ALA A 65 -9.34 3.21 -7.76
CA ALA A 65 -10.31 4.06 -7.08
C ALA A 65 -11.44 3.27 -6.38
N GLY A 66 -11.89 2.16 -6.95
CA GLY A 66 -13.01 1.36 -6.44
C GLY A 66 -12.57 0.18 -5.56
N PHE A 67 -11.81 -0.75 -6.13
CA PHE A 67 -11.29 -1.95 -5.45
C PHE A 67 -10.13 -1.65 -4.50
N GLY A 68 -9.36 -0.59 -4.73
CA GLY A 68 -8.19 -0.24 -3.92
C GLY A 68 -8.48 -0.17 -2.41
N GLY A 69 -9.64 0.37 -2.02
CA GLY A 69 -10.05 0.40 -0.61
C GLY A 69 -10.27 -0.99 0.01
N VAL A 70 -10.86 -1.92 -0.76
CA VAL A 70 -11.02 -3.33 -0.34
C VAL A 70 -9.66 -3.99 -0.19
N TYR A 71 -8.78 -3.81 -1.18
CA TYR A 71 -7.42 -4.37 -1.12
C TYR A 71 -6.62 -3.80 0.07
N ALA A 72 -6.81 -2.53 0.39
CA ALA A 72 -6.21 -1.90 1.58
C ALA A 72 -6.60 -2.65 2.87
N GLY A 73 -7.89 -3.01 2.99
CA GLY A 73 -8.41 -3.82 4.09
C GLY A 73 -7.80 -5.22 4.13
N ILE A 74 -7.65 -5.88 2.98
CA ILE A 74 -7.00 -7.20 2.88
C ILE A 74 -5.55 -7.12 3.36
N VAL A 75 -4.79 -6.11 2.94
CA VAL A 75 -3.39 -5.93 3.38
C VAL A 75 -3.33 -5.76 4.89
N LEU A 76 -4.19 -4.93 5.50
CA LEU A 76 -4.22 -4.79 6.96
C LEU A 76 -4.61 -6.08 7.67
N ALA A 77 -5.61 -6.79 7.15
CA ALA A 77 -6.07 -8.06 7.72
C ALA A 77 -4.94 -9.11 7.72
N ALA A 78 -4.05 -9.09 6.73
CA ALA A 78 -2.87 -9.95 6.71
C ALA A 78 -1.73 -9.42 7.61
N TRP A 79 -1.44 -8.12 7.56
CA TRP A 79 -0.28 -7.53 8.21
C TRP A 79 -0.43 -7.38 9.72
N LEU A 80 -1.61 -6.98 10.22
CA LEU A 80 -1.80 -6.73 11.64
C LEU A 80 -1.53 -8.00 12.49
N PRO A 81 -2.08 -9.19 12.14
CA PRO A 81 -1.73 -10.42 12.85
C PRO A 81 -0.26 -10.80 12.72
N ALA A 82 0.34 -10.61 11.54
CA ALA A 82 1.75 -10.92 11.30
C ALA A 82 2.68 -10.07 12.17
N PHE A 83 2.43 -8.76 12.25
CA PHE A 83 3.20 -7.86 13.12
C PHE A 83 2.94 -8.13 14.61
N ALA A 84 1.71 -8.47 14.99
CA ALA A 84 1.41 -8.88 16.36
C ALA A 84 2.18 -10.14 16.76
N GLY A 85 2.22 -11.15 15.88
CA GLY A 85 3.00 -12.36 16.08
C GLY A 85 4.51 -12.10 16.15
N ALA A 86 5.03 -11.23 15.28
CA ALA A 86 6.44 -10.83 15.28
C ALA A 86 6.85 -10.04 16.53
N ALA A 87 5.95 -9.25 17.11
CA ALA A 87 6.20 -8.51 18.34
C ALA A 87 6.12 -9.37 19.62
N TRP A 88 5.59 -10.59 19.49
CA TRP A 88 5.45 -11.55 20.60
C TRP A 88 6.69 -12.44 20.79
N TRP A 89 7.67 -12.33 19.90
CA TRP A 89 8.95 -13.04 19.91
C TRP A 89 10.08 -12.12 20.37
#